data_AF-X1K6R1-F1
#
_entry.id   AF-X1K6R1-F1
#
_cell.length_a   1.000
_cell.length_b   1.000
_cell.length_c   1.000
_cell.angle_alpha   90.00
_cell.angle_beta   90.00
_cell.angle_gamma   90.00
#
_symmetry.space_group_name_H-M   'P 1'
#
loop_
_entity.id
_entity.type
_entity.pdbx_description
1 polymer ?
#
loop_
_entity_poly.entity_id
_entity_poly.type
_entity_poly.pdbx_seq_one_letter_code
_entity_poly.pdbx_strand_id
1 'polypeptide(L)'
;MLLSEIQLKVIELLAEYEIMIGRLYKEYAQKFLDWKDFWSKLSAEERGHANWILKLRSKIKEGSVYFKEDRFNKEAIKTSLKYLNNQLSEAQMQDISLIKALSIARDIENGLIERKVFEVFEGDPIELKHILLNLAAATREHYNRIEKVWKETR
;
A
#
# COMPACT_ATOMS: atom_id res chain seq x y z
N MET A 1 25.76 1.82 -8.84
CA MET A 1 24.69 0.81 -8.91
C MET A 1 24.16 0.75 -10.32
N LEU A 2 23.85 -0.45 -10.81
CA LEU A 2 23.18 -0.60 -12.09
C LEU A 2 21.73 -0.13 -11.97
N LEU A 3 21.16 0.41 -13.06
CA LEU A 3 19.80 0.93 -13.05
C LEU A 3 18.76 -0.15 -12.69
N SER A 4 18.98 -1.40 -13.12
CA SER A 4 18.18 -2.56 -12.71
C SER A 4 18.20 -2.80 -11.20
N GLU A 5 19.32 -2.57 -10.51
CA GLU A 5 19.38 -2.68 -9.04
C GLU A 5 18.56 -1.58 -8.36
N ILE A 6 18.55 -0.37 -8.93
CA ILE A 6 17.75 0.75 -8.43
C ILE A 6 16.26 0.46 -8.61
N GLN A 7 15.86 -0.01 -9.80
CA GLN A 7 14.49 -0.39 -10.13
C GLN A 7 13.99 -1.51 -9.22
N LEU A 8 14.83 -2.53 -8.99
CA LEU A 8 14.50 -3.60 -8.05
C LEU A 8 14.25 -3.03 -6.66
N LYS A 9 15.16 -2.22 -6.09
CA LYS A 9 14.95 -1.59 -4.77
C LYS A 9 13.65 -0.79 -4.69
N VAL A 10 13.26 -0.08 -5.76
CA VAL A 10 11.98 0.65 -5.81
C VAL A 10 10.79 -0.30 -5.75
N ILE A 11 10.78 -1.37 -6.54
CA ILE A 11 9.73 -2.39 -6.51
C ILE A 11 9.67 -3.06 -5.13
N GLU A 12 10.81 -3.30 -4.49
CA GLU A 12 10.86 -3.86 -3.14
C GLU A 12 10.26 -2.91 -2.10
N LEU A 13 10.59 -1.61 -2.17
CA LEU A 13 10.01 -0.60 -1.29
C LEU A 13 8.50 -0.45 -1.46
N LEU A 14 8.00 -0.49 -2.69
CA LEU A 14 6.55 -0.43 -2.97
C LEU A 14 5.85 -1.69 -2.44
N ALA A 15 6.40 -2.88 -2.67
CA ALA A 15 5.84 -4.11 -2.13
C ALA A 15 5.87 -4.15 -0.60
N GLU A 16 6.94 -3.66 0.02
CA GLU A 16 7.03 -3.53 1.48
C GLU A 16 5.96 -2.60 2.04
N TYR A 17 5.64 -1.52 1.32
CA TYR A 17 4.58 -0.59 1.69
C TYR A 17 3.23 -1.29 1.78
N GLU A 18 2.81 -1.98 0.73
CA GLU A 18 1.58 -2.79 0.70
C GLU A 18 1.56 -3.85 1.82
N ILE A 19 2.69 -4.56 2.02
CA ILE A 19 2.81 -5.56 3.10
C ILE A 19 2.59 -4.91 4.46
N MET A 20 3.14 -3.71 4.68
CA MET A 20 3.03 -3.03 5.97
C MET A 20 1.60 -2.56 6.25
N ILE A 21 0.89 -2.04 5.25
CA ILE A 21 -0.55 -1.73 5.36
C ILE A 21 -1.32 -3.02 5.70
N GLY A 22 -1.06 -4.10 4.97
CA GLY A 22 -1.69 -5.40 5.24
C GLY A 22 -1.43 -5.92 6.66
N ARG A 23 -0.23 -5.69 7.22
CA ARG A 23 0.08 -6.05 8.61
C ARG A 23 -0.71 -5.20 9.60
N LEU A 24 -0.80 -3.89 9.37
CA LEU A 24 -1.60 -2.99 10.19
C LEU A 24 -3.08 -3.41 10.22
N TYR A 25 -3.66 -3.72 9.06
CA TYR A 25 -5.05 -4.19 8.98
C TYR A 25 -5.22 -5.56 9.64
N LYS A 26 -4.23 -6.45 9.57
CA LYS A 26 -4.26 -7.72 10.31
C LYS A 26 -4.31 -7.47 11.83
N GLU A 27 -3.53 -6.52 12.32
CA GLU A 27 -3.52 -6.15 13.75
C GLU A 27 -4.89 -5.61 14.17
N TYR A 28 -5.51 -4.74 13.36
CA TYR A 28 -6.87 -4.27 13.62
C TYR A 28 -7.89 -5.40 13.62
N ALA A 29 -7.76 -6.40 12.74
CA ALA A 29 -8.63 -7.57 12.75
C ALA A 29 -8.53 -8.40 14.04
N GLN A 30 -7.36 -8.39 14.70
CA GLN A 30 -7.15 -9.09 15.97
C GLN A 30 -7.73 -8.32 17.15
N LYS A 31 -7.75 -6.97 17.07
CA LYS A 31 -8.27 -6.09 18.14
C LYS A 31 -9.78 -5.90 18.10
N PHE A 32 -10.35 -5.79 16.91
CA PHE A 32 -11.77 -5.53 16.72
C PHE A 32 -12.47 -6.79 16.21
N LEU A 33 -12.81 -7.71 17.12
CA LEU A 33 -13.40 -9.00 16.76
C LEU A 33 -14.70 -8.87 15.96
N ASP A 34 -15.55 -7.90 16.30
CA ASP A 34 -16.80 -7.62 15.56
C ASP A 34 -16.54 -7.11 14.13
N TRP A 35 -15.35 -6.59 13.86
CA TRP A 35 -14.91 -6.07 12.56
C TRP A 35 -13.82 -6.93 11.92
N LYS A 36 -13.59 -8.14 12.45
CA LYS A 36 -12.49 -9.01 12.04
C LYS A 36 -12.52 -9.31 10.54
N ASP A 37 -13.68 -9.61 9.99
CA ASP A 37 -13.81 -9.98 8.58
C ASP A 37 -13.51 -8.79 7.66
N PHE A 38 -13.97 -7.60 8.04
CA PHE A 38 -13.69 -6.36 7.31
C PHE A 38 -12.17 -6.11 7.20
N TRP A 39 -11.49 -6.12 8.34
CA TRP A 39 -10.04 -5.88 8.41
C TRP A 39 -9.21 -7.02 7.82
N SER A 40 -9.64 -8.28 8.01
CA SER A 40 -8.95 -9.45 7.45
C SER A 40 -9.02 -9.46 5.92
N LYS A 41 -10.16 -9.04 5.36
CA LYS A 41 -10.32 -8.89 3.91
C LYS A 41 -9.37 -7.85 3.35
N LEU A 42 -9.35 -6.64 3.93
CA LEU A 42 -8.40 -5.59 3.52
C LEU A 42 -6.94 -6.08 3.63
N SER A 43 -6.58 -6.71 4.75
CA SER A 43 -5.24 -7.29 4.94
C SER A 43 -4.85 -8.31 3.85
N ALA A 44 -5.78 -9.15 3.42
CA ALA A 44 -5.55 -10.12 2.36
C ALA A 44 -5.40 -9.44 0.99
N GLU A 45 -6.20 -8.41 0.71
CA GLU A 45 -6.13 -7.59 -0.50
C GLU A 45 -4.74 -6.93 -0.63
N GLU A 46 -4.22 -6.30 0.42
CA GLU A 46 -2.88 -5.68 0.39
C GLU A 46 -1.73 -6.67 0.18
N ARG A 47 -1.85 -7.89 0.73
CA ARG A 47 -0.88 -8.96 0.41
C ARG A 47 -0.94 -9.34 -1.07
N GLY A 48 -2.13 -9.31 -1.66
CA GLY A 48 -2.33 -9.48 -3.10
C GLY A 48 -1.62 -8.40 -3.92
N HIS A 49 -1.74 -7.14 -3.50
CA HIS A 49 -1.10 -6.00 -4.13
C HIS A 49 0.43 -6.11 -4.11
N ALA A 50 1.00 -6.44 -2.96
CA ALA A 50 2.43 -6.72 -2.85
C ALA A 50 2.90 -7.79 -3.84
N ASN A 51 2.12 -8.87 -3.99
CA ASN A 51 2.42 -9.93 -4.95
C ASN A 51 2.35 -9.44 -6.40
N TRP A 52 1.43 -8.53 -6.75
CA TRP A 52 1.40 -7.93 -8.09
C TRP A 52 2.67 -7.14 -8.36
N ILE A 53 3.10 -6.31 -7.42
CA ILE A 53 4.32 -5.50 -7.52
C ILE A 53 5.55 -6.42 -7.67
N LEU A 54 5.65 -7.45 -6.83
CA LEU A 54 6.79 -8.38 -6.84
C LEU A 54 6.94 -9.17 -8.15
N LYS A 55 5.87 -9.37 -8.93
CA LYS A 55 5.96 -9.98 -10.27
C LYS A 55 6.79 -9.17 -11.25
N LEU A 56 6.98 -7.86 -11.02
CA LEU A 56 7.85 -7.02 -11.85
C LEU A 56 9.34 -7.34 -11.67
N ARG A 57 9.74 -8.01 -10.58
CA ARG A 57 11.16 -8.32 -10.30
C ARG A 57 11.80 -9.14 -11.41
N SER A 58 11.14 -10.20 -11.88
CA SER A 58 11.68 -11.03 -12.98
C SER A 58 11.74 -10.24 -14.29
N LYS A 59 10.72 -9.44 -14.58
CA LYS A 59 10.66 -8.61 -15.78
C LYS A 59 11.74 -7.53 -15.84
N ILE A 60 12.07 -6.93 -14.70
CA ILE A 60 13.20 -5.98 -14.58
C ILE A 60 14.53 -6.70 -14.79
N LYS A 61 14.71 -7.89 -14.20
CA LYS A 61 15.94 -8.69 -14.37
C LYS A 61 16.13 -9.14 -15.83
N GLU A 62 15.04 -9.46 -16.51
CA GLU A 62 15.00 -9.82 -17.94
C GLU A 62 15.15 -8.59 -18.86
N GLY A 63 15.07 -7.36 -18.33
CA GLY A 63 15.12 -6.13 -19.11
C GLY A 63 13.85 -5.81 -19.89
N SER A 64 12.75 -6.55 -19.67
CA SER A 64 11.46 -6.32 -20.35
C SER A 64 10.61 -5.23 -19.70
N VAL A 65 10.87 -4.91 -18.43
CA VAL A 65 10.27 -3.75 -17.76
C VAL A 65 11.38 -2.81 -17.32
N TYR A 66 11.22 -1.54 -17.65
CA TYR A 66 12.16 -0.48 -17.33
C TYR A 66 11.43 0.82 -16.98
N PHE A 67 11.84 1.48 -15.91
CA PHE A 67 11.42 2.83 -15.56
C PHE A 67 12.60 3.67 -15.04
N LYS A 68 12.50 4.99 -15.17
CA LYS A 68 13.55 5.91 -14.71
C LYS A 68 13.71 5.87 -13.18
N GLU A 69 14.89 6.17 -12.67
CA GLU A 69 15.16 6.15 -11.23
C GLU A 69 14.24 7.10 -10.42
N ASP A 70 13.91 8.25 -11.01
CA ASP A 70 13.06 9.30 -10.44
C ASP A 70 11.57 9.07 -10.67
N ARG A 71 11.19 7.95 -11.32
CA ARG A 71 9.79 7.59 -11.57
C ARG A 71 8.96 7.50 -10.29
N PHE A 72 9.61 7.14 -9.18
CA PHE A 72 9.00 7.03 -7.86
C PHE A 72 9.78 7.84 -6.84
N ASN A 73 9.06 8.59 -6.00
CA ASN A 73 9.68 9.32 -4.90
C ASN A 73 10.02 8.36 -3.74
N LYS A 74 11.22 7.76 -3.81
CA LYS A 74 11.74 6.81 -2.82
C LYS A 74 11.72 7.34 -1.40
N GLU A 75 12.04 8.62 -1.20
CA GLU A 75 12.08 9.22 0.13
C GLU A 75 10.67 9.37 0.71
N ALA A 76 9.68 9.79 -0.09
CA ALA A 76 8.29 9.83 0.33
C ALA A 76 7.76 8.43 0.73
N ILE A 77 8.13 7.38 -0.01
CA ILE A 77 7.77 5.99 0.32
C ILE A 77 8.39 5.59 1.65
N LYS A 78 9.69 5.85 1.86
CA LYS A 78 10.38 5.55 3.13
C LYS A 78 9.78 6.30 4.32
N THR A 79 9.45 7.58 4.17
CA THR A 79 8.78 8.35 5.22
C THR A 79 7.44 7.72 5.57
N SER A 80 6.68 7.29 4.55
CA SER A 80 5.38 6.65 4.75
C SER A 80 5.53 5.27 5.41
N LEU A 81 6.56 4.48 5.06
CA LEU A 81 6.90 3.23 5.74
C LEU A 81 7.22 3.43 7.23
N LYS A 82 7.96 4.50 7.57
CA LYS A 82 8.25 4.83 8.96
C LYS A 82 6.97 5.16 9.72
N TYR A 83 6.07 5.94 9.11
CA TYR A 83 4.76 6.23 9.70
C TYR A 83 3.95 4.94 9.93
N LEU A 84 3.84 4.06 8.94
CA LEU A 84 3.12 2.79 9.07
C LEU A 84 3.69 1.88 10.17
N ASN A 85 5.02 1.78 10.26
CA ASN A 85 5.68 1.04 11.34
C ASN A 85 5.32 1.58 12.72
N ASN A 86 5.27 2.92 12.87
CA ASN A 86 4.86 3.54 14.13
C ASN A 86 3.39 3.22 14.43
N GLN A 87 2.48 3.31 13.45
CA GLN A 87 1.07 2.98 13.65
C GLN A 87 0.85 1.51 14.00
N LEU A 88 1.60 0.59 13.39
CA LEU A 88 1.56 -0.83 13.74
C LEU A 88 2.06 -1.07 15.16
N SER A 89 3.16 -0.43 15.55
CA SER A 89 3.71 -0.53 16.91
C SER A 89 2.74 0.02 17.95
N GLU A 90 2.14 1.18 17.67
CA GLU A 90 1.10 1.78 18.52
C GLU A 90 -0.12 0.85 18.65
N ALA A 91 -0.60 0.31 17.52
CA ALA A 91 -1.70 -0.63 17.53
C ALA A 91 -1.36 -1.82 18.42
N GLN A 92 -0.19 -2.44 18.28
CA GLN A 92 0.22 -3.61 19.09
C GLN A 92 0.32 -3.32 20.59
N MET A 93 0.84 -2.15 20.97
CA MET A 93 1.17 -1.84 22.37
C MET A 93 0.02 -1.20 23.14
N GLN A 94 -0.94 -0.57 22.46
CA GLN A 94 -1.98 0.24 23.10
C GLN A 94 -3.39 -0.24 22.73
N ASP A 95 -4.34 0.08 23.60
CA ASP A 95 -5.76 0.02 23.24
C ASP A 95 -6.09 1.23 22.37
N ILE A 96 -6.54 0.94 21.15
CA ILE A 96 -6.95 1.91 20.16
C ILE A 96 -8.46 1.76 19.94
N SER A 97 -9.18 2.88 19.89
CA SER A 97 -10.60 2.86 19.55
C SER A 97 -10.80 2.54 18.07
N LEU A 98 -11.92 1.91 17.74
CA LEU A 98 -12.27 1.58 16.36
C LEU A 98 -12.27 2.82 15.45
N ILE A 99 -12.83 3.94 15.93
CA ILE A 99 -12.87 5.19 15.17
C ILE A 99 -11.47 5.75 14.89
N LYS A 100 -10.51 5.59 15.81
CA LYS A 100 -9.11 6.00 15.58
C LYS A 100 -8.46 5.08 14.53
N ALA A 101 -8.67 3.77 14.61
CA ALA A 101 -8.15 2.81 13.62
C ALA A 101 -8.72 3.08 12.21
N LEU A 102 -10.02 3.33 12.10
CA LEU A 102 -10.67 3.70 10.83
C LEU A 102 -10.15 5.04 10.29
N SER A 103 -9.92 6.02 11.17
CA SER A 103 -9.33 7.31 10.77
C SER A 103 -7.93 7.14 10.20
N ILE A 104 -7.08 6.35 10.86
CA ILE A 104 -5.71 6.07 10.40
C ILE A 104 -5.74 5.34 9.05
N ALA A 105 -6.53 4.27 8.92
CA ALA A 105 -6.65 3.51 7.68
C ALA A 105 -7.12 4.40 6.52
N ARG A 106 -8.15 5.21 6.76
CA ARG A 106 -8.68 6.19 5.79
C ARG A 106 -7.60 7.17 5.32
N ASP A 107 -6.83 7.72 6.25
CA ASP A 107 -5.79 8.71 5.94
C ASP A 107 -4.61 8.08 5.17
N ILE A 108 -4.30 6.81 5.43
CA ILE A 108 -3.32 6.03 4.66
C ILE A 108 -3.77 5.88 3.20
N GLU A 109 -4.98 5.36 2.96
CA GLU A 109 -5.50 5.16 1.60
C GLU A 109 -5.65 6.49 0.85
N ASN A 110 -6.18 7.52 1.53
CA ASN A 110 -6.30 8.84 0.94
C ASN A 110 -4.94 9.46 0.62
N GLY A 111 -3.93 9.23 1.47
CA GLY A 111 -2.56 9.67 1.24
C GLY A 111 -1.94 9.08 -0.02
N LEU A 112 -2.18 7.79 -0.30
CA LEU A 112 -1.74 7.13 -1.54
C LEU A 112 -2.38 7.76 -2.78
N ILE A 113 -3.67 8.07 -2.69
CA ILE A 113 -4.47 8.71 -3.73
C ILE A 113 -4.00 10.13 -4.03
N GLU A 114 -3.95 10.99 -3.00
CA GLU A 114 -3.62 12.41 -3.14
C GLU A 114 -2.19 12.61 -3.64
N ARG A 115 -1.26 11.73 -3.22
CA ARG A 115 0.14 11.74 -3.69
C ARG A 115 0.31 11.08 -5.05
N LYS A 116 -0.76 10.55 -5.64
CA LYS A 116 -0.75 9.94 -6.97
C LYS A 116 0.32 8.85 -7.11
N VAL A 117 0.53 8.06 -6.07
CA VAL A 117 1.63 7.07 -6.00
C VAL A 117 1.56 6.07 -7.17
N PHE A 118 0.34 5.75 -7.61
CA PHE A 118 0.06 4.83 -8.71
C PHE A 118 -0.44 5.52 -9.99
N GLU A 119 -0.21 6.82 -10.16
CA GLU A 119 -0.49 7.49 -11.43
C GLU A 119 0.37 6.88 -12.53
N VAL A 120 -0.21 6.67 -13.72
CA VAL A 120 0.50 6.16 -14.90
C VAL A 120 1.02 7.31 -15.75
N PHE A 121 2.21 7.15 -16.33
CA PHE A 121 2.77 8.11 -17.29
C PHE A 121 2.91 7.50 -18.67
N GLU A 122 2.91 8.34 -19.70
CA GLU A 122 3.01 7.91 -21.11
C GLU A 122 4.23 7.01 -21.36
N GLY A 123 5.38 7.34 -20.74
CA GLY A 123 6.62 6.59 -20.85
C GLY A 123 6.71 5.29 -20.04
N ASP A 124 5.68 4.92 -19.28
CA ASP A 124 5.71 3.67 -18.50
C ASP A 124 5.52 2.44 -19.40
N PRO A 125 6.25 1.33 -19.15
CA PRO A 125 5.98 0.05 -19.78
C PRO A 125 4.55 -0.42 -19.56
N ILE A 126 4.00 -1.16 -20.53
CA ILE A 126 2.60 -1.62 -20.50
C ILE A 126 2.32 -2.46 -19.24
N GLU A 127 3.25 -3.34 -18.88
CA GLU A 127 3.15 -4.19 -17.69
C GLU A 127 3.14 -3.37 -16.40
N LEU A 128 3.94 -2.30 -16.34
CA LEU A 128 3.94 -1.38 -15.20
C LEU A 128 2.61 -0.63 -15.12
N LYS A 129 2.13 -0.09 -16.25
CA LYS A 129 0.84 0.62 -16.34
C LYS A 129 -0.31 -0.25 -15.83
N HIS A 130 -0.38 -1.51 -16.25
CA HIS A 130 -1.44 -2.42 -15.80
C HIS A 130 -1.43 -2.63 -14.29
N ILE A 131 -0.25 -2.82 -13.70
CA ILE A 131 -0.14 -2.98 -12.24
C ILE A 131 -0.53 -1.70 -11.51
N LEU A 132 -0.06 -0.53 -11.97
CA LEU A 132 -0.37 0.75 -11.35
C LEU A 132 -1.87 1.09 -11.43
N LEU A 133 -2.53 0.81 -12.56
CA LEU A 133 -3.97 0.99 -12.69
C LEU A 133 -4.76 0.09 -11.74
N ASN A 134 -4.36 -1.17 -11.59
CA ASN A 134 -5.00 -2.11 -10.66
C ASN A 134 -4.82 -1.66 -9.20
N LEU A 135 -3.62 -1.21 -8.84
CA LEU A 135 -3.34 -0.66 -7.50
C LEU A 135 -4.17 0.59 -7.24
N ALA A 136 -4.19 1.55 -8.16
CA ALA A 136 -4.98 2.77 -8.03
C ALA A 136 -6.48 2.49 -7.83
N ALA A 137 -7.03 1.53 -8.59
CA ALA A 137 -8.42 1.12 -8.45
C ALA A 137 -8.69 0.46 -7.10
N ALA A 138 -7.82 -0.46 -6.67
CA ALA A 138 -7.99 -1.18 -5.41
C ALA A 138 -7.84 -0.27 -4.19
N THR A 139 -6.82 0.59 -4.13
CA THR A 139 -6.65 1.63 -3.10
C THR A 139 -7.88 2.54 -3.01
N ARG A 140 -8.46 2.95 -4.14
CA ARG A 140 -9.69 3.74 -4.15
C ARG A 140 -10.87 2.98 -3.54
N GLU A 141 -11.00 1.70 -3.87
CA GLU A 141 -12.05 0.85 -3.32
C GLU A 141 -11.88 0.63 -1.81
N HIS A 142 -10.65 0.45 -1.33
CA HIS A 142 -10.33 0.38 0.10
C HIS A 142 -10.74 1.67 0.81
N TYR A 143 -10.30 2.82 0.29
CA TYR A 143 -10.70 4.13 0.80
C TYR A 143 -12.22 4.26 0.92
N ASN A 144 -12.97 3.92 -0.12
CA ASN A 144 -14.43 4.03 -0.12
C ASN A 144 -15.09 3.14 0.94
N ARG A 145 -14.62 1.89 1.09
CA ARG A 145 -15.12 0.95 2.09
C ARG A 145 -14.82 1.43 3.51
N ILE A 146 -13.61 1.92 3.77
CA ILE A 146 -13.20 2.46 5.07
C ILE A 146 -13.96 3.75 5.38
N GLU A 147 -14.07 4.68 4.43
CA GLU A 147 -14.80 5.94 4.56
C GLU A 147 -16.25 5.70 4.95
N LYS A 148 -16.91 4.70 4.31
CA LYS A 148 -18.28 4.34 4.61
C LYS A 148 -18.44 3.91 6.08
N VAL A 149 -17.62 2.95 6.52
CA VAL A 149 -17.66 2.44 7.90
C VAL A 149 -17.30 3.55 8.89
N TRP A 150 -16.30 4.38 8.58
CA TRP A 150 -15.88 5.50 9.41
C TRP A 150 -17.02 6.50 9.63
N LYS A 151 -17.78 6.84 8.59
CA LYS A 151 -18.96 7.72 8.70
C LYS A 151 -20.08 7.12 9.55
N GLU A 152 -20.30 5.81 9.45
CA GLU A 152 -21.34 5.09 10.22
C GLU A 152 -20.96 4.91 11.69
N THR A 153 -19.66 4.98 12.03
CA THR A 153 -19.12 4.83 13.39
C THR A 153 -18.99 6.17 14.13
N ARG A 154 -19.26 7.29 13.44
CA ARG A 154 -19.17 8.65 13.99
C ARG A 154 -20.50 9.10 14.59
#